data_AF-A0A3Q9FJI8-F1
#
_entry.id   AF-A0A3Q9FJI8-F1
#
_cell.length_a   1.000
_cell.length_b   1.000
_cell.length_c   1.000
_cell.angle_alpha   90.00
_cell.angle_beta   90.00
_cell.angle_gamma   90.00
#
_symmetry.space_group_name_H-M   'P 1'
#
loop_
_entity.id
_entity.type
_entity.pdbx_description
1 polymer ?
#
loop_
_entity_poly.entity_id
_entity_poly.type
_entity_poly.pdbx_seq_one_letter_code
_entity_poly.pdbx_strand_id
1 'polypeptide(L)'
;MEEKNSSNPSKNSDEIDLGQLFQMIGNGFNKLFKAFLRLFVYLKKNALVLTGLVVVGAGIGYGLNQIVSKKLKTEVIVKPQTDSKNYLYDVIDEIQANIKSKNTAFFESIDIQNIDYSGLEVTISKVVGDSKSESDKQYLELLQSFDDTEAIADIVRAELQNKSSYNHRITFFYKDAGLGEDFAKKVMRYINNNTYFKGLLVIYRANASSRIEQNMRLLNQVDEIIANYSNKIKRTDDSLGNDRIILDNQETVDITGLFDLKNSLIEDIEAKKIELEQRTEAVKIINFGKTQQITKSFLGKNIVLVPLLLVGLYFLFSVVKYLDRKSKEMLTVN
;
A
#
# COMPACT_ATOMS: atom_id res chain seq x y z
N MET A 1 33.15 -90.38 11.97
CA MET A 1 32.78 -89.48 13.07
C MET A 1 32.87 -88.05 12.52
N GLU A 2 31.99 -87.65 11.59
CA GLU A 2 30.53 -87.38 11.76
C GLU A 2 30.33 -86.06 12.53
N GLU A 3 29.76 -85.04 11.88
CA GLU A 3 28.35 -84.58 12.03
C GLU A 3 28.03 -84.05 13.45
N LYS A 4 27.23 -83.01 13.73
CA LYS A 4 26.34 -82.08 13.00
C LYS A 4 26.11 -80.84 13.94
N ASN A 5 25.50 -79.71 13.60
CA ASN A 5 24.78 -79.26 12.40
C ASN A 5 24.94 -77.72 12.23
N SER A 6 24.27 -77.12 11.25
CA SER A 6 24.06 -75.67 11.08
C SER A 6 23.01 -75.06 12.02
N SER A 7 23.09 -73.74 12.27
CA SER A 7 22.06 -72.77 11.85
C SER A 7 22.39 -71.34 12.29
N ASN A 8 22.14 -70.38 11.40
CA ASN A 8 22.03 -68.96 11.68
C ASN A 8 20.62 -68.55 11.22
N PRO A 9 19.94 -67.61 11.90
CA PRO A 9 19.14 -66.68 11.14
C PRO A 9 19.40 -65.21 11.50
N SER A 10 19.31 -64.43 10.43
CA SER A 10 19.32 -62.98 10.33
C SER A 10 18.36 -62.24 11.28
N LYS A 11 18.73 -60.96 11.54
CA LYS A 11 17.85 -59.78 11.62
C LYS A 11 16.40 -59.99 12.12
N ASN A 12 16.11 -59.46 13.31
CA ASN A 12 15.30 -58.24 13.45
C ASN A 12 15.12 -57.89 14.93
N SER A 13 15.63 -56.73 15.32
CA SER A 13 15.18 -56.00 16.51
C SER A 13 15.03 -54.51 16.18
N ASP A 14 14.42 -54.25 15.01
CA ASP A 14 13.73 -53.00 14.67
C ASP A 14 12.34 -52.92 15.36
N GLU A 15 12.15 -53.70 16.43
CA GLU A 15 11.15 -53.35 17.44
C GLU A 15 11.72 -52.21 18.28
N ILE A 16 11.39 -50.98 17.88
CA ILE A 16 11.40 -49.84 18.79
C ILE A 16 10.41 -50.22 19.91
N ASP A 17 10.94 -50.71 21.03
CA ASP A 17 10.12 -51.07 22.20
C ASP A 17 9.39 -49.82 22.67
N LEU A 18 8.09 -49.76 22.31
CA LEU A 18 7.22 -48.65 22.66
C LEU A 18 7.15 -48.48 24.18
N GLY A 19 7.30 -49.56 24.95
CA GLY A 19 7.43 -49.52 26.40
C GLY A 19 8.66 -48.73 26.86
N GLN A 20 9.82 -48.94 26.21
CA GLN A 20 11.04 -48.19 26.50
C GLN A 20 10.92 -46.71 26.11
N LEU A 21 10.28 -46.39 24.97
CA LEU A 21 9.96 -45.01 24.60
C LEU A 21 8.98 -44.36 25.59
N PHE A 22 7.89 -45.03 25.98
CA PHE A 22 6.95 -44.51 26.98
C PHE A 22 7.63 -44.30 28.34
N GLN A 23 8.58 -45.15 28.74
CA GLN A 23 9.39 -44.93 29.94
C GLN A 23 10.35 -43.75 29.80
N MET A 24 11.01 -43.56 28.64
CA MET A 24 11.82 -42.35 28.41
C MET A 24 10.99 -41.06 28.42
N ILE A 25 9.83 -41.07 27.76
CA ILE A 25 8.87 -39.96 27.71
C ILE A 25 8.35 -39.66 29.12
N GLY A 26 7.91 -40.67 29.87
CA GLY A 26 7.46 -40.53 31.25
C GLY A 26 8.55 -40.01 32.19
N ASN A 27 9.80 -40.47 32.03
CA ASN A 27 10.96 -39.93 32.75
C ASN A 27 11.29 -38.48 32.34
N GLY A 28 11.08 -38.12 31.08
CA GLY A 28 11.15 -36.74 30.57
C GLY A 28 10.10 -35.84 31.23
N PHE A 29 8.83 -36.24 31.21
CA PHE A 29 7.73 -35.54 31.88
C PHE A 29 7.96 -35.41 33.38
N ASN A 30 8.47 -36.44 34.07
CA ASN A 30 8.78 -36.39 35.50
C ASN A 30 9.94 -35.40 35.79
N LYS A 31 10.96 -35.33 34.91
CA LYS A 31 12.02 -34.31 34.99
C LYS A 31 11.47 -32.89 34.76
N LEU A 32 10.61 -32.70 33.76
CA LEU A 32 9.94 -31.42 33.47
C LEU A 32 9.03 -30.99 34.62
N PHE A 33 8.23 -31.89 35.18
CA PHE A 33 7.36 -31.61 36.32
C PHE A 33 8.17 -31.24 37.57
N LYS A 34 9.27 -31.95 37.85
CA LYS A 34 10.22 -31.59 38.92
C LYS A 34 10.88 -30.23 38.68
N ALA A 35 11.18 -29.87 37.43
CA ALA A 35 11.69 -28.54 37.09
C ALA A 35 10.62 -27.44 37.28
N PHE A 36 9.39 -27.69 36.85
CA PHE A 36 8.24 -26.80 37.03
C PHE A 36 7.91 -26.58 38.53
N LEU A 37 7.90 -27.63 39.35
CA LEU A 37 7.73 -27.51 40.80
C LEU A 37 8.84 -26.68 41.46
N ARG A 38 10.10 -26.84 41.02
CA ARG A 38 11.20 -25.98 41.51
C ARG A 38 11.00 -24.52 41.08
N LEU A 39 10.57 -24.28 39.84
CA LEU A 39 10.25 -22.93 39.36
C LEU A 39 9.11 -22.31 40.18
N PHE A 40 8.06 -23.07 40.48
CA PHE A 40 6.93 -22.62 41.31
C PHE A 40 7.35 -22.30 42.76
N VAL A 41 8.16 -23.16 43.39
CA VAL A 41 8.71 -22.90 44.73
C VAL A 41 9.64 -21.69 44.73
N TYR A 42 10.44 -21.51 43.68
CA TYR A 42 11.31 -20.34 43.50
C TYR A 42 10.49 -19.05 43.31
N LEU A 43 9.45 -19.08 42.46
CA LEU A 43 8.49 -17.99 42.27
C LEU A 43 7.85 -17.59 43.61
N LYS A 44 7.34 -18.57 44.37
CA LYS A 44 6.74 -18.33 45.70
C LYS A 44 7.76 -17.73 46.68
N LYS A 45 9.00 -18.21 46.70
CA LYS A 45 10.05 -17.71 47.60
C LYS A 45 10.46 -16.26 47.28
N ASN A 46 10.49 -15.88 46.01
CA ASN A 46 10.90 -14.55 45.56
C ASN A 46 9.71 -13.64 45.20
N ALA A 47 8.48 -14.01 45.59
CA ALA A 47 7.26 -13.31 45.19
C ALA A 47 7.30 -11.81 45.52
N LEU A 48 7.79 -11.42 46.71
CA LEU A 48 7.93 -10.02 47.11
C LEU A 48 8.88 -9.24 46.19
N VAL A 49 10.01 -9.84 45.80
CA VAL A 49 11.00 -9.23 44.89
C VAL A 49 10.42 -9.08 43.49
N LEU A 50 9.73 -10.11 43.00
CA LEU A 50 9.09 -10.11 41.68
C LEU A 50 7.95 -9.07 41.60
N THR A 51 7.09 -8.99 42.62
CA THR A 51 6.04 -7.96 42.72
C THR A 51 6.66 -6.56 42.76
N GLY A 52 7.73 -6.36 43.54
CA GLY A 52 8.48 -5.10 43.56
C GLY A 52 9.04 -4.73 42.17
N LEU A 53 9.63 -5.70 41.46
CA LEU A 53 10.14 -5.52 40.10
C LEU A 53 9.04 -5.14 39.10
N VAL A 54 7.86 -5.75 39.21
CA VAL A 54 6.71 -5.44 38.34
C VAL A 54 6.18 -4.03 38.62
N VAL A 55 6.07 -3.62 39.89
CA VAL A 55 5.64 -2.26 40.26
C VAL A 55 6.64 -1.21 39.79
N VAL A 56 7.95 -1.41 40.01
CA VAL A 56 9.01 -0.51 39.53
C VAL A 56 9.03 -0.47 37.99
N GLY A 57 8.94 -1.62 37.34
CA GLY A 57 8.88 -1.71 35.88
C GLY A 57 7.65 -1.02 35.28
N ALA A 58 6.50 -1.09 35.95
CA ALA A 58 5.28 -0.41 35.52
C ALA A 58 5.39 1.10 35.72
N GLY A 59 5.99 1.56 36.82
CA GLY A 59 6.30 2.97 37.07
C GLY A 59 7.26 3.55 36.02
N ILE A 60 8.34 2.83 35.69
CA ILE A 60 9.28 3.20 34.62
C ILE A 60 8.58 3.19 33.25
N GLY A 61 7.80 2.14 32.95
CA GLY A 61 7.05 2.03 31.70
C GLY A 61 6.03 3.15 31.51
N TYR A 62 5.36 3.57 32.59
CA TYR A 62 4.45 4.72 32.60
C TYR A 62 5.19 6.05 32.41
N GLY A 63 6.30 6.27 33.12
CA GLY A 63 7.13 7.47 32.99
C GLY A 63 7.73 7.63 31.58
N LEU A 64 8.30 6.56 31.03
CA LEU A 64 8.78 6.53 29.64
C LEU A 64 7.68 6.83 28.65
N ASN A 65 6.47 6.30 28.87
CA ASN A 65 5.35 6.55 27.99
C ASN A 65 4.93 8.03 27.95
N GLN A 66 5.00 8.74 29.09
CA GLN A 66 4.70 10.18 29.14
C GLN A 66 5.74 11.01 28.37
N ILE A 67 6.97 10.51 28.22
CA ILE A 67 8.07 11.14 27.48
C ILE A 67 7.99 10.87 25.97
N VAL A 68 7.30 9.80 25.54
CA VAL A 68 7.02 9.52 24.12
C VAL A 68 5.99 10.53 23.60
N SER A 69 6.51 11.66 23.12
CA SER A 69 5.74 12.75 22.51
C SER A 69 4.71 12.22 21.51
N LYS A 70 3.45 12.66 21.66
CA LYS A 70 2.37 12.37 20.72
C LYS A 70 2.78 12.79 19.31
N LYS A 71 2.99 11.83 18.41
CA LYS A 71 3.12 12.13 16.97
C LYS A 71 1.73 12.45 16.42
N LEU A 72 1.65 13.52 15.65
CA LEU A 72 0.52 13.88 14.82
C LEU A 72 0.76 13.40 13.39
N LYS A 73 -0.31 13.28 12.59
CA LYS A 73 -0.24 13.06 11.15
C LYS A 73 -1.27 13.87 10.38
N THR A 74 -0.91 14.28 9.16
CA THR A 74 -1.83 14.69 8.09
C THR A 74 -1.69 13.71 6.94
N GLU A 75 -2.83 13.31 6.35
CA GLU A 75 -2.86 12.45 5.17
C GLU A 75 -3.47 13.20 4.00
N VAL A 76 -2.74 13.31 2.89
CA VAL A 76 -3.21 13.92 1.66
C VAL A 76 -3.41 12.82 0.63
N ILE A 77 -4.64 12.71 0.11
CA ILE A 77 -4.96 11.79 -0.99
C ILE A 77 -4.79 12.56 -2.29
N VAL A 78 -3.91 12.06 -3.15
CA VAL A 78 -3.55 12.68 -4.43
C VAL A 78 -3.75 11.70 -5.58
N LYS A 79 -3.94 12.23 -6.79
CA LYS A 79 -3.91 11.47 -8.03
C LYS A 79 -2.84 12.07 -8.94
N PRO A 80 -1.68 11.41 -9.12
CA PRO A 80 -0.72 11.81 -10.14
C PRO A 80 -1.34 11.62 -11.52
N GLN A 81 -1.08 12.53 -12.46
CA GLN A 81 -1.22 12.24 -13.88
C GLN A 81 -0.24 11.13 -14.28
N THR A 82 -0.54 10.32 -15.29
CA THR A 82 0.23 9.13 -15.69
C THR A 82 1.74 9.37 -15.72
N ASP A 83 2.17 10.47 -16.35
CA ASP A 83 3.58 10.82 -16.55
C ASP A 83 4.27 11.39 -15.30
N SER A 84 3.50 11.80 -14.30
CA SER A 84 3.98 12.44 -13.06
C SER A 84 4.15 11.49 -11.88
N LYS A 85 3.78 10.21 -12.05
CA LYS A 85 3.79 9.22 -10.96
C LYS A 85 5.19 8.98 -10.40
N ASN A 86 6.19 8.70 -11.25
CA ASN A 86 7.55 8.44 -10.79
C ASN A 86 8.15 9.70 -10.14
N TYR A 87 7.99 10.85 -10.82
CA TYR A 87 8.34 12.17 -10.29
C TYR A 87 7.78 12.43 -8.87
N LEU A 88 6.53 12.06 -8.60
CA LEU A 88 5.95 12.20 -7.27
C LEU A 88 6.68 11.35 -6.20
N TYR A 89 7.07 10.11 -6.52
CA TYR A 89 7.85 9.29 -5.60
C TYR A 89 9.25 9.87 -5.38
N ASP A 90 9.96 10.20 -6.47
CA ASP A 90 11.33 10.74 -6.43
C ASP A 90 11.40 12.03 -5.60
N VAL A 91 10.43 12.95 -5.76
CA VAL A 91 10.36 14.19 -4.98
C VAL A 91 9.99 13.95 -3.51
N ILE A 92 9.14 12.97 -3.20
CA ILE A 92 8.85 12.63 -1.80
C ILE A 92 10.11 12.05 -1.12
N ASP A 93 10.89 11.23 -1.83
CA ASP A 93 12.15 10.70 -1.31
C ASP A 93 13.23 11.79 -1.17
N GLU A 94 13.31 12.74 -2.10
CA GLU A 94 14.16 13.95 -1.98
C GLU A 94 13.79 14.78 -0.74
N ILE A 95 12.50 15.08 -0.54
CA ILE A 95 12.01 15.82 0.63
C ILE A 95 12.33 15.05 1.91
N GLN A 96 12.12 13.74 1.94
CA GLN A 96 12.41 12.91 3.10
C GLN A 96 13.92 12.79 3.38
N ALA A 97 14.78 12.87 2.36
CA ALA A 97 16.23 12.99 2.52
C ALA A 97 16.65 14.37 3.07
N ASN A 98 16.02 15.46 2.60
CA ASN A 98 16.24 16.82 3.11
C ASN A 98 15.76 16.98 4.57
N ILE A 99 14.66 16.32 4.97
CA ILE A 99 14.21 16.24 6.37
C ILE A 99 15.29 15.54 7.23
N LYS A 100 15.78 14.37 6.79
CA LYS A 100 16.79 13.59 7.53
C LYS A 100 18.12 14.33 7.71
N SER A 101 18.55 15.07 6.68
CA SER A 101 19.78 15.89 6.72
C SER A 101 19.60 17.26 7.38
N LYS A 102 18.36 17.66 7.69
CA LYS A 102 17.99 18.99 8.22
C LYS A 102 18.44 20.15 7.32
N ASN A 103 18.30 19.99 6.00
CA ASN A 103 18.74 20.95 5.00
C ASN A 103 17.85 22.22 4.99
N THR A 104 18.14 23.19 5.85
CA THR A 104 17.35 24.43 5.95
C THR A 104 17.32 25.23 4.65
N ALA A 105 18.43 25.29 3.92
CA ALA A 105 18.53 26.03 2.65
C ALA A 105 17.56 25.50 1.57
N PHE A 106 17.37 24.18 1.50
CA PHE A 106 16.33 23.58 0.63
C PHE A 106 14.93 24.06 1.03
N PHE A 107 14.61 24.01 2.32
CA PHE A 107 13.29 24.38 2.81
C PHE A 107 12.99 25.88 2.69
N GLU A 108 13.98 26.74 2.93
CA GLU A 108 13.91 28.18 2.68
C GLU A 108 13.62 28.48 1.20
N SER A 109 14.23 27.72 0.27
CA SER A 109 13.98 27.86 -1.18
C SER A 109 12.54 27.53 -1.60
N ILE A 110 11.80 26.79 -0.77
CA ILE A 110 10.39 26.43 -0.97
C ILE A 110 9.44 27.13 0.02
N ASP A 111 9.87 28.26 0.60
CA ASP A 111 9.10 29.13 1.50
C ASP A 111 8.71 28.46 2.85
N ILE A 112 9.41 27.40 3.25
CA ILE A 112 9.22 26.74 4.54
C ILE A 112 10.27 27.26 5.54
N GLN A 113 9.84 28.19 6.39
CA GLN A 113 10.61 28.73 7.51
C GLN A 113 10.18 28.06 8.83
N ASN A 114 11.07 28.02 9.83
CA ASN A 114 10.80 27.53 11.19
C ASN A 114 10.30 26.06 11.27
N ILE A 115 11.14 25.12 10.82
CA ILE A 115 10.82 23.68 10.84
C ILE A 115 11.12 23.04 12.20
N ASP A 116 10.12 22.43 12.82
CA ASP A 116 10.34 21.41 13.84
C ASP A 116 10.65 20.06 13.18
N TYR A 117 11.93 19.71 13.05
CA TYR A 117 12.38 18.40 12.58
C TYR A 117 12.07 17.26 13.56
N SER A 118 11.58 17.55 14.78
CA SER A 118 11.39 16.56 15.84
C SER A 118 10.22 15.61 15.51
N GLY A 119 10.55 14.49 14.87
CA GLY A 119 9.54 13.52 14.42
C GLY A 119 8.81 13.91 13.14
N LEU A 120 9.32 14.92 12.43
CA LEU A 120 8.95 15.23 11.05
C LEU A 120 9.38 14.08 10.14
N GLU A 121 8.46 13.60 9.32
CA GLU A 121 8.69 12.47 8.40
C GLU A 121 7.61 12.52 7.32
N VAL A 122 8.00 12.35 6.04
CA VAL A 122 7.07 12.26 4.92
C VAL A 122 7.20 10.89 4.27
N THR A 123 6.06 10.26 3.99
CA THR A 123 6.00 8.97 3.29
C THR A 123 4.90 8.97 2.25
N ILE A 124 5.06 8.18 1.19
CA ILE A 124 4.03 7.95 0.18
C ILE A 124 3.68 6.46 0.12
N SER A 125 2.40 6.14 0.00
CA SER A 125 1.90 4.79 -0.25
C SER A 125 0.74 4.81 -1.25
N LYS A 126 0.51 3.69 -1.94
CA LYS A 126 -0.69 3.53 -2.79
C LYS A 126 -1.92 3.48 -1.88
N VAL A 127 -3.00 4.19 -2.25
CA VAL A 127 -4.32 3.93 -1.65
C VAL A 127 -4.80 2.61 -2.22
N VAL A 128 -4.78 1.57 -1.40
CA VAL A 128 -5.44 0.30 -1.73
C VAL A 128 -6.94 0.56 -1.72
N GLY A 129 -7.52 0.66 -2.91
CA GLY A 129 -8.94 0.44 -3.13
C GLY A 129 -9.18 -1.03 -3.45
N ASP A 130 -10.36 -1.56 -3.15
CA ASP A 130 -10.75 -2.95 -3.47
C ASP A 130 -10.90 -3.23 -4.99
N SER A 131 -10.49 -2.29 -5.84
CA SER A 131 -10.54 -2.38 -7.29
C SER A 131 -9.40 -3.24 -7.85
N LYS A 132 -9.52 -4.56 -7.70
CA LYS A 132 -9.38 -5.40 -8.90
C LYS A 132 -10.67 -5.19 -9.68
N SER A 133 -10.70 -4.30 -10.69
CA SER A 133 -11.91 -4.18 -11.50
C SER A 133 -12.20 -5.52 -12.19
N GLU A 134 -13.46 -5.89 -12.38
CA GLU A 134 -13.78 -7.17 -13.05
C GLU A 134 -13.17 -7.22 -14.46
N SER A 135 -13.03 -6.08 -15.13
CA SER A 135 -12.27 -5.91 -16.37
C SER A 135 -10.77 -6.21 -16.22
N ASP A 136 -10.10 -5.75 -15.15
CA ASP A 136 -8.69 -6.09 -14.90
C ASP A 136 -8.53 -7.59 -14.61
N LYS A 137 -9.50 -8.19 -13.91
CA LYS A 137 -9.52 -9.65 -13.64
C LYS A 137 -9.70 -10.44 -14.93
N GLN A 138 -10.74 -10.14 -15.72
CA GLN A 138 -10.98 -10.82 -17.00
C GLN A 138 -9.82 -10.67 -17.97
N TYR A 139 -9.18 -9.49 -18.03
CA TYR A 139 -8.01 -9.30 -18.87
C TYR A 139 -6.79 -10.08 -18.35
N LEU A 140 -6.56 -10.12 -17.02
CA LEU A 140 -5.52 -10.96 -16.42
C LEU A 140 -5.80 -12.47 -16.54
N GLU A 141 -7.06 -12.88 -16.57
CA GLU A 141 -7.52 -14.27 -16.74
C GLU A 141 -7.38 -14.71 -18.21
N LEU A 142 -7.78 -13.86 -19.16
CA LEU A 142 -7.48 -14.03 -20.58
C LEU A 142 -5.97 -14.11 -20.83
N LEU A 143 -5.18 -13.29 -20.15
CA LEU A 143 -3.71 -13.33 -20.28
C LEU A 143 -3.08 -14.58 -19.65
N GLN A 144 -3.64 -15.09 -18.55
CA GLN A 144 -3.24 -16.37 -17.95
C GLN A 144 -3.67 -17.59 -18.79
N SER A 145 -4.59 -17.42 -19.74
CA SER A 145 -4.98 -18.47 -20.69
C SER A 145 -4.01 -18.63 -21.88
N PHE A 146 -3.02 -17.74 -22.02
CA PHE A 146 -1.88 -17.96 -22.90
C PHE A 146 -0.79 -18.68 -22.10
N ASP A 147 -0.70 -20.00 -22.29
CA ASP A 147 0.32 -20.85 -21.66
C ASP A 147 1.76 -20.35 -21.92
N ASP A 148 2.66 -20.74 -21.02
CA ASP A 148 4.14 -20.65 -21.12
C ASP A 148 4.87 -19.31 -20.88
N THR A 149 4.24 -18.27 -20.31
CA THR A 149 5.03 -17.10 -19.82
C THR A 149 4.56 -16.44 -18.52
N GLU A 150 4.95 -16.99 -17.36
CA GLU A 150 4.89 -16.28 -16.06
C GLU A 150 5.54 -14.89 -16.13
N ALA A 151 6.66 -14.77 -16.86
CA ALA A 151 7.33 -13.49 -17.08
C ALA A 151 6.45 -12.45 -17.80
N ILE A 152 5.64 -12.85 -18.78
CA ILE A 152 4.69 -11.94 -19.45
C ILE A 152 3.54 -11.61 -18.50
N ALA A 153 3.02 -12.59 -17.76
CA ALA A 153 1.97 -12.33 -16.76
C ALA A 153 2.44 -11.31 -15.71
N ASP A 154 3.68 -11.38 -15.22
CA ASP A 154 4.22 -10.43 -14.25
C ASP A 154 4.59 -9.07 -14.86
N ILE A 155 5.12 -9.02 -16.08
CA ILE A 155 5.34 -7.75 -16.81
C ILE A 155 3.99 -7.05 -17.04
N VAL A 156 2.94 -7.77 -17.45
CA VAL A 156 1.62 -7.17 -17.71
C VAL A 156 0.89 -6.84 -16.40
N ARG A 157 1.02 -7.63 -15.33
CA ARG A 157 0.56 -7.23 -13.98
C ARG A 157 1.23 -5.94 -13.53
N ALA A 158 2.55 -5.81 -13.73
CA ALA A 158 3.29 -4.60 -13.41
C ALA A 158 2.79 -3.40 -14.24
N GLU A 159 2.58 -3.59 -15.56
CA GLU A 159 2.12 -2.53 -16.46
C GLU A 159 0.65 -2.13 -16.22
N LEU A 160 -0.25 -3.06 -15.88
CA LEU A 160 -1.62 -2.75 -15.45
C LEU A 160 -1.62 -2.01 -14.11
N GLN A 161 -0.79 -2.41 -13.15
CA GLN A 161 -0.55 -1.66 -11.92
C GLN A 161 0.18 -0.33 -12.14
N ASN A 162 0.77 -0.14 -13.32
CA ASN A 162 1.43 1.10 -13.72
C ASN A 162 0.43 2.09 -14.32
N LYS A 163 -0.39 1.61 -15.27
CA LYS A 163 -1.47 2.34 -15.96
C LYS A 163 -2.67 2.64 -15.06
N SER A 164 -2.98 1.77 -14.11
CA SER A 164 -4.05 2.06 -13.16
C SER A 164 -3.66 3.26 -12.30
N SER A 165 -4.35 4.37 -12.54
CA SER A 165 -4.15 5.67 -11.90
C SER A 165 -4.65 5.69 -10.45
N TYR A 166 -4.21 4.72 -9.66
CA TYR A 166 -4.52 4.58 -8.25
C TYR A 166 -4.22 5.90 -7.52
N ASN A 167 -5.13 6.28 -6.63
CA ASN A 167 -4.88 7.38 -5.72
C ASN A 167 -3.69 7.01 -4.82
N HIS A 168 -2.88 7.98 -4.46
CA HIS A 168 -1.74 7.83 -3.56
C HIS A 168 -2.01 8.61 -2.27
N ARG A 169 -1.50 8.10 -1.15
CA ARG A 169 -1.61 8.72 0.17
C ARG A 169 -0.23 9.19 0.58
N ILE A 170 -0.06 10.51 0.62
CA ILE A 170 1.11 11.14 1.22
C ILE A 170 0.79 11.34 2.70
N THR A 171 1.62 10.81 3.58
CA THR A 171 1.46 10.94 5.04
C THR A 171 2.59 11.80 5.58
N PHE A 172 2.20 12.94 6.15
CA PHE A 172 3.07 13.86 6.86
C PHE A 172 2.96 13.57 8.34
N PHE A 173 4.05 13.21 9.00
CA PHE A 173 4.14 13.05 10.46
C PHE A 173 4.86 14.26 11.05
N TYR A 174 4.45 14.72 12.23
CA TYR A 174 5.05 15.89 12.91
C TYR A 174 4.61 15.92 14.40
N LYS A 175 5.03 16.93 15.17
CA LYS A 175 4.59 17.15 16.56
C LYS A 175 3.69 18.38 16.72
N ASP A 176 4.06 19.49 16.09
CA ASP A 176 3.26 20.72 16.11
C ASP A 176 2.18 20.70 15.02
N ALA A 177 0.93 20.95 15.40
CA ALA A 177 -0.20 20.89 14.48
C ALA A 177 -0.23 22.02 13.44
N GLY A 178 0.18 23.24 13.82
CA GLY A 178 0.15 24.40 12.95
C GLY A 178 1.30 24.37 11.94
N LEU A 179 2.52 24.12 12.43
CA LEU A 179 3.71 23.98 11.57
C LEU A 179 3.56 22.76 10.64
N GLY A 180 3.00 21.66 11.13
CA GLY A 180 2.77 20.45 10.33
C GLY A 180 1.78 20.64 9.19
N GLU A 181 0.71 21.42 9.39
CA GLU A 181 -0.28 21.71 8.35
C GLU A 181 0.27 22.70 7.30
N ASP A 182 1.00 23.74 7.71
CA ASP A 182 1.67 24.67 6.79
C ASP A 182 2.76 23.96 5.97
N PHE A 183 3.58 23.14 6.62
CA PHE A 183 4.60 22.31 5.97
C PHE A 183 3.98 21.42 4.87
N ALA A 184 2.90 20.69 5.19
CA ALA A 184 2.23 19.82 4.22
C ALA A 184 1.67 20.61 3.02
N LYS A 185 1.07 21.78 3.23
CA LYS A 185 0.59 22.65 2.15
C LYS A 185 1.72 23.17 1.26
N LYS A 186 2.84 23.60 1.87
CA LYS A 186 4.01 24.11 1.15
C LYS A 186 4.73 23.02 0.36
N VAL A 187 4.87 21.82 0.92
CA VAL A 187 5.37 20.64 0.19
C VAL A 187 4.48 20.31 -1.01
N MET A 188 3.16 20.25 -0.85
CA MET A 188 2.25 19.99 -1.97
C MET A 188 2.35 21.08 -3.06
N ARG A 189 2.54 22.35 -2.67
CA ARG A 189 2.81 23.45 -3.61
C ARG A 189 4.12 23.27 -4.35
N TYR A 190 5.19 22.82 -3.68
CA TYR A 190 6.48 22.53 -4.31
C TYR A 190 6.37 21.40 -5.35
N ILE A 191 5.72 20.28 -4.98
CA ILE A 191 5.47 19.13 -5.89
C ILE A 191 4.73 19.57 -7.17
N ASN A 192 3.74 20.47 -7.05
CA ASN A 192 3.02 21.01 -8.23
C ASN A 192 3.73 22.21 -8.92
N ASN A 193 4.89 22.66 -8.42
CA ASN A 193 5.64 23.79 -8.99
C ASN A 193 6.67 23.38 -10.07
N ASN A 194 6.49 22.23 -10.72
CA ASN A 194 7.42 21.74 -11.72
C ASN A 194 7.24 22.42 -13.10
N THR A 195 8.32 22.98 -13.65
CA THR A 195 8.32 23.69 -14.96
C THR A 195 7.91 22.78 -16.13
N TYR A 196 8.41 21.55 -16.18
CA TYR A 196 8.11 20.60 -17.26
C TYR A 196 6.62 20.24 -17.28
N PHE A 197 6.06 19.82 -16.14
CA PHE A 197 4.64 19.48 -16.06
C PHE A 197 3.73 20.70 -16.27
N LYS A 198 4.11 21.90 -15.81
CA LYS A 198 3.36 23.14 -16.08
C LYS A 198 3.24 23.42 -17.58
N GLY A 199 4.34 23.34 -18.34
CA GLY A 199 4.31 23.53 -19.79
C GLY A 199 3.44 22.47 -20.48
N LEU A 200 3.60 21.21 -20.09
CA LEU A 200 2.85 20.08 -20.65
C LEU A 200 1.34 20.17 -20.37
N LEU A 201 0.93 20.59 -19.17
CA LEU A 201 -0.47 20.81 -18.81
C LEU A 201 -1.11 21.92 -19.65
N VAL A 202 -0.41 23.03 -19.89
CA VAL A 202 -0.90 24.11 -20.77
C VAL A 202 -1.18 23.58 -22.18
N ILE A 203 -0.26 22.78 -22.75
CA ILE A 203 -0.43 22.18 -24.08
C ILE A 203 -1.59 21.19 -24.10
N TYR A 204 -1.70 20.28 -23.13
CA TYR A 204 -2.83 19.32 -23.08
C TYR A 204 -4.18 20.03 -22.94
N ARG A 205 -4.28 21.07 -22.11
CA ARG A 205 -5.52 21.85 -21.96
C ARG A 205 -5.89 22.60 -23.24
N ALA A 206 -4.92 23.23 -23.90
CA ALA A 206 -5.14 23.90 -25.19
C ALA A 206 -5.63 22.92 -26.26
N ASN A 207 -4.99 21.75 -26.36
CA ASN A 207 -5.36 20.71 -27.33
C ASN A 207 -6.76 20.13 -27.04
N ALA A 208 -7.08 19.83 -25.77
CA ALA A 208 -8.40 19.33 -25.39
C ALA A 208 -9.50 20.37 -25.67
N SER A 209 -9.27 21.65 -25.33
CA SER A 209 -10.20 22.74 -25.63
C SER A 209 -10.40 22.93 -27.14
N SER A 210 -9.32 22.87 -27.92
CA SER A 210 -9.39 22.99 -29.39
C SER A 210 -10.13 21.82 -30.03
N ARG A 211 -9.90 20.59 -29.56
CA ARG A 211 -10.64 19.40 -30.02
C ARG A 211 -12.14 19.50 -29.70
N ILE A 212 -12.50 19.94 -28.49
CA ILE A 212 -13.91 20.18 -28.10
C ILE A 212 -14.59 21.17 -29.05
N GLU A 213 -13.93 22.30 -29.36
CA GLU A 213 -14.47 23.31 -30.27
C GLU A 213 -14.62 22.78 -31.71
N GLN A 214 -13.59 22.09 -32.22
CA GLN A 214 -13.61 21.49 -33.56
C GLN A 214 -14.71 20.41 -33.68
N ASN A 215 -14.83 19.52 -32.69
CA ASN A 215 -15.86 18.49 -32.69
C ASN A 215 -17.27 19.08 -32.59
N MET A 216 -17.48 20.16 -31.81
CA MET A 216 -18.78 20.83 -31.78
C MET A 216 -19.14 21.46 -33.13
N ARG A 217 -18.17 22.04 -33.85
CA ARG A 217 -18.39 22.55 -35.22
C ARG A 217 -18.73 21.41 -36.20
N LEU A 218 -18.03 20.28 -36.11
CA LEU A 218 -18.29 19.10 -36.95
C LEU A 218 -19.64 18.43 -36.62
N LEU A 219 -20.00 18.37 -35.34
CA LEU A 219 -21.30 17.87 -34.88
C LEU A 219 -22.46 18.66 -35.48
N ASN A 220 -22.36 20.00 -35.50
CA ASN A 220 -23.35 20.86 -36.17
C ASN A 220 -23.43 20.58 -37.69
N GLN A 221 -22.30 20.34 -38.36
CA GLN A 221 -22.28 19.99 -39.80
C GLN A 221 -22.94 18.62 -40.05
N VAL A 222 -22.70 17.63 -39.19
CA VAL A 222 -23.38 16.32 -39.27
C VAL A 222 -24.88 16.48 -39.07
N ASP A 223 -25.31 17.31 -38.11
CA ASP A 223 -26.73 17.61 -37.88
C ASP A 223 -27.39 18.33 -39.07
N GLU A 224 -26.69 19.26 -39.73
CA GLU A 224 -27.16 19.88 -40.98
C GLU A 224 -27.30 18.86 -42.12
N ILE A 225 -26.35 17.92 -42.27
CA ILE A 225 -26.43 16.87 -43.31
C ILE A 225 -27.62 15.94 -43.04
N ILE A 226 -27.79 15.46 -41.80
CA ILE A 226 -28.90 14.58 -41.40
C ILE A 226 -30.25 15.30 -41.61
N ALA A 227 -30.36 16.58 -41.21
CA ALA A 227 -31.56 17.38 -41.40
C ALA A 227 -31.89 17.59 -42.89
N ASN A 228 -30.90 17.93 -43.72
CA ASN A 228 -31.07 18.13 -45.16
C ASN A 228 -31.49 16.82 -45.87
N TYR A 229 -30.90 15.69 -45.49
CA TYR A 229 -31.29 14.38 -46.01
C TYR A 229 -32.72 13.99 -45.61
N SER A 230 -33.09 14.16 -44.34
CA SER A 230 -34.45 13.92 -43.84
C SER A 230 -35.49 14.79 -44.58
N ASN A 231 -35.16 16.05 -44.85
CA ASN A 231 -36.01 16.96 -45.63
C ASN A 231 -36.11 16.56 -47.11
N LYS A 232 -35.05 15.98 -47.70
CA LYS A 232 -35.07 15.47 -49.09
C LYS A 232 -36.01 14.27 -49.23
N ILE A 233 -35.99 13.33 -48.29
CA ILE A 233 -36.92 12.19 -48.26
C ILE A 233 -38.37 12.66 -48.21
N LYS A 234 -38.72 13.52 -47.23
CA LYS A 234 -40.09 14.05 -47.08
C LYS A 234 -40.64 14.70 -48.36
N ARG A 235 -39.79 15.47 -49.06
CA ARG A 235 -40.17 16.13 -50.32
C ARG A 235 -40.31 15.17 -51.51
N THR A 236 -39.73 13.98 -51.42
CA THR A 236 -39.85 12.95 -52.46
C THR A 236 -41.18 12.21 -52.32
N ASP A 237 -41.59 11.88 -51.07
CA ASP A 237 -42.92 11.32 -50.78
C ASP A 237 -44.07 12.23 -51.26
N ASP A 238 -44.00 13.55 -50.98
CA ASP A 238 -45.02 14.53 -51.44
C ASP A 238 -45.15 14.65 -52.97
N SER A 239 -44.20 14.10 -53.75
CA SER A 239 -44.19 14.20 -55.22
C SER A 239 -44.69 12.94 -55.95
N LEU A 240 -44.87 11.81 -55.25
CA LEU A 240 -45.15 10.51 -55.87
C LEU A 240 -46.66 10.23 -56.06
N GLY A 241 -47.34 11.18 -56.70
CA GLY A 241 -48.52 10.87 -57.48
C GLY A 241 -48.11 10.22 -58.81
N ASN A 242 -48.25 8.89 -58.89
CA ASN A 242 -47.99 8.00 -60.04
C ASN A 242 -46.54 7.51 -60.26
N ASP A 243 -46.25 6.35 -59.65
CA ASP A 243 -45.94 5.13 -60.40
C ASP A 243 -44.74 5.11 -61.36
N ARG A 244 -43.61 5.73 -60.96
CA ARG A 244 -42.32 5.46 -61.62
C ARG A 244 -41.10 5.64 -60.69
N ILE A 245 -40.64 4.52 -60.12
CA ILE A 245 -39.38 4.48 -59.37
C ILE A 245 -38.21 4.55 -60.36
N ILE A 246 -37.66 5.74 -60.54
CA ILE A 246 -36.41 5.96 -61.27
C ILE A 246 -35.25 5.80 -60.27
N LEU A 247 -34.62 4.63 -60.27
CA LEU A 247 -33.39 4.33 -59.53
C LEU A 247 -32.17 4.92 -60.27
N ASP A 248 -32.13 6.24 -60.44
CA ASP A 248 -30.99 6.94 -61.05
C ASP A 248 -29.95 7.31 -59.98
N ASN A 249 -28.98 6.42 -59.82
CA ASN A 249 -27.60 6.68 -59.38
C ASN A 249 -27.39 7.76 -58.29
N GLN A 250 -28.19 7.75 -57.22
CA GLN A 250 -27.93 8.58 -56.05
C GLN A 250 -27.00 7.81 -55.10
N GLU A 251 -25.81 8.37 -54.84
CA GLU A 251 -24.96 7.93 -53.74
C GLU A 251 -25.80 7.92 -52.44
N THR A 252 -26.10 6.73 -51.94
CA THR A 252 -26.88 6.56 -50.73
C THR A 252 -26.02 6.98 -49.56
N VAL A 253 -26.25 8.19 -49.05
CA VAL A 253 -25.62 8.68 -47.82
C VAL A 253 -25.85 7.66 -46.72
N ASP A 254 -24.77 7.13 -46.14
CA ASP A 254 -24.87 6.18 -45.02
C ASP A 254 -25.31 6.92 -43.76
N ILE A 255 -26.64 6.92 -43.56
CA ILE A 255 -27.27 7.57 -42.41
C ILE A 255 -26.91 6.88 -41.10
N THR A 256 -26.67 5.57 -41.10
CA THR A 256 -26.20 4.84 -39.92
C THR A 256 -24.81 5.35 -39.53
N GLY A 257 -23.89 5.39 -40.50
CA GLY A 257 -22.54 5.93 -40.31
C GLY A 257 -22.52 7.40 -39.84
N LEU A 258 -23.49 8.24 -40.26
CA LEU A 258 -23.63 9.61 -39.74
C LEU A 258 -24.10 9.66 -38.28
N PHE A 259 -25.03 8.78 -37.88
CA PHE A 259 -25.45 8.69 -36.47
C PHE A 259 -24.34 8.12 -35.57
N ASP A 260 -23.59 7.13 -36.04
CA ASP A 260 -22.43 6.57 -35.33
C ASP A 260 -21.32 7.61 -35.17
N LEU A 261 -21.02 8.38 -36.23
CA LEU A 261 -20.10 9.51 -36.17
C LEU A 261 -20.59 10.58 -35.17
N LYS A 262 -21.87 10.93 -35.19
CA LYS A 262 -22.47 11.88 -34.22
C LYS A 262 -22.28 11.39 -32.78
N ASN A 263 -22.56 10.11 -32.50
CA ASN A 263 -22.38 9.56 -31.16
C ASN A 263 -20.90 9.60 -30.74
N SER A 264 -19.98 9.18 -31.62
CA SER A 264 -18.54 9.21 -31.36
C SER A 264 -18.00 10.64 -31.10
N LEU A 265 -18.51 11.64 -31.81
CA LEU A 265 -18.15 13.05 -31.57
C LEU A 265 -18.63 13.56 -30.21
N ILE A 266 -19.83 13.15 -29.78
CA ILE A 266 -20.37 13.49 -28.45
C ILE A 266 -19.49 12.83 -27.37
N GLU A 267 -19.17 11.54 -27.52
CA GLU A 267 -18.30 10.81 -26.58
C GLU A 267 -16.90 11.43 -26.46
N ASP A 268 -16.24 11.83 -27.57
CA ASP A 268 -14.94 12.53 -27.48
C ASP A 268 -15.10 13.92 -26.85
N ILE A 269 -16.17 14.68 -27.13
CA ILE A 269 -16.43 15.96 -26.45
C ILE A 269 -16.56 15.76 -24.94
N GLU A 270 -17.30 14.75 -24.48
CA GLU A 270 -17.47 14.43 -23.06
C GLU A 270 -16.16 13.98 -22.41
N ALA A 271 -15.42 13.07 -23.06
CA ALA A 271 -14.11 12.62 -22.61
C ALA A 271 -13.12 13.80 -22.48
N LYS A 272 -13.08 14.71 -23.46
CA LYS A 272 -12.21 15.89 -23.43
C LYS A 272 -12.62 16.92 -22.37
N LYS A 273 -13.92 17.09 -22.09
CA LYS A 273 -14.40 17.91 -20.96
C LYS A 273 -13.91 17.34 -19.62
N ILE A 274 -14.02 16.03 -19.43
CA ILE A 274 -13.50 15.34 -18.24
C ILE A 274 -11.97 15.47 -18.16
N GLU A 275 -11.26 15.36 -19.28
CA GLU A 275 -9.81 15.57 -19.37
C GLU A 275 -9.40 16.98 -18.89
N LEU A 276 -10.13 18.04 -19.29
CA LEU A 276 -9.90 19.41 -18.83
C LEU A 276 -10.08 19.58 -17.32
N GLU A 277 -11.08 18.93 -16.71
CA GLU A 277 -11.28 18.98 -15.26
C GLU A 277 -10.25 18.15 -14.48
N GLN A 278 -9.70 17.10 -15.09
CA GLN A 278 -8.66 16.28 -14.46
C GLN A 278 -7.24 16.85 -14.62
N ARG A 279 -6.92 17.50 -15.74
CA ARG A 279 -5.60 18.03 -16.07
C ARG A 279 -5.44 19.49 -15.65
N THR A 280 -5.51 19.76 -14.36
CA THR A 280 -5.27 21.08 -13.74
C THR A 280 -3.88 21.21 -13.13
N GLU A 281 -3.37 20.13 -12.53
CA GLU A 281 -2.12 20.06 -11.78
C GLU A 281 -1.37 18.78 -12.17
N ALA A 282 -0.07 18.70 -11.87
CA ALA A 282 0.71 17.48 -12.11
C ALA A 282 0.22 16.35 -11.19
N VAL A 283 0.05 16.69 -9.92
CA VAL A 283 -0.43 15.81 -8.85
C VAL A 283 -1.68 16.45 -8.25
N LYS A 284 -2.86 16.04 -8.74
CA LYS A 284 -4.14 16.61 -8.32
C LYS A 284 -4.48 16.17 -6.90
N ILE A 285 -4.76 17.11 -6.00
CA ILE A 285 -5.23 16.80 -4.65
C ILE A 285 -6.71 16.40 -4.71
N ILE A 286 -7.05 15.21 -4.21
CA ILE A 286 -8.44 14.74 -4.07
C ILE A 286 -9.00 15.12 -2.69
N ASN A 287 -8.21 14.92 -1.64
CA ASN A 287 -8.60 15.24 -0.27
C ASN A 287 -7.37 15.63 0.55
N PHE A 288 -7.48 16.75 1.26
CA PHE A 288 -6.49 17.17 2.25
C PHE A 288 -7.03 16.85 3.64
N GLY A 289 -6.52 15.79 4.26
CA GLY A 289 -6.97 15.35 5.57
C GLY A 289 -6.66 16.36 6.66
N LYS A 290 -7.50 16.39 7.70
CA LYS A 290 -7.22 17.15 8.93
C LYS A 290 -6.17 16.44 9.79
N THR A 291 -5.48 17.19 10.64
CA THR A 291 -4.53 16.70 11.64
C THR A 291 -5.16 15.63 12.55
N GLN A 292 -4.52 14.47 12.65
CA GLN A 292 -4.93 13.34 13.49
C GLN A 292 -3.83 12.98 14.50
N GLN A 293 -4.20 12.65 15.73
CA GLN A 293 -3.25 12.07 16.70
C GLN A 293 -2.95 10.61 16.33
N ILE A 294 -1.68 10.23 16.27
CA ILE A 294 -1.29 8.84 16.03
C ILE A 294 -1.46 8.06 17.34
N THR A 295 -2.62 7.41 17.50
CA THR A 295 -2.85 6.40 18.53
C THR A 295 -2.17 5.07 18.18
N LYS A 296 -0.85 5.10 17.95
CA LYS A 296 -0.06 3.86 18.01
C LYS A 296 -0.15 3.37 19.45
N SER A 297 -0.91 2.29 19.67
CA SER A 297 -1.03 1.61 20.97
C SER A 297 0.26 0.87 21.33
N PHE A 298 1.34 1.64 21.46
CA PHE A 298 2.61 1.22 22.03
C PHE A 298 2.56 1.26 23.57
N LEU A 299 1.60 2.02 24.14
CA LEU A 299 1.30 2.09 25.57
C LEU A 299 1.14 0.70 26.19
N GLY A 300 0.28 -0.14 25.60
CA GLY A 300 0.04 -1.50 26.09
C GLY A 300 1.26 -2.41 25.99
N LYS A 301 2.20 -2.12 25.07
CA LYS A 301 3.46 -2.87 24.96
C LYS A 301 4.46 -2.40 26.00
N ASN A 302 4.80 -1.12 26.09
CA ASN A 302 5.88 -0.67 26.96
C ASN A 302 5.58 -0.83 28.46
N ILE A 303 4.33 -0.61 28.89
CA ILE A 303 3.93 -0.78 30.30
C ILE A 303 3.99 -2.24 30.78
N VAL A 304 3.95 -3.21 29.85
CA VAL A 304 4.04 -4.65 30.13
C VAL A 304 5.44 -5.19 29.84
N LEU A 305 6.07 -4.73 28.75
CA LEU A 305 7.38 -5.18 28.26
C LEU A 305 8.53 -4.73 29.15
N VAL A 306 8.46 -3.53 29.76
CA VAL A 306 9.48 -3.09 30.72
C VAL A 306 9.47 -3.96 31.99
N PRO A 307 8.33 -4.23 32.66
CA PRO A 307 8.23 -5.26 33.71
C PRO A 307 8.72 -6.63 33.25
N LEU A 308 8.27 -7.11 32.07
CA LEU A 308 8.61 -8.44 31.56
C LEU A 308 10.11 -8.61 31.34
N LEU A 309 10.77 -7.58 30.79
CA LEU A 309 12.22 -7.57 30.55
C LEU A 309 12.99 -7.55 31.88
N LEU A 310 12.58 -6.71 32.84
CA LEU A 310 13.20 -6.70 34.18
C LEU A 310 13.07 -8.04 34.89
N VAL A 311 11.87 -8.65 34.86
CA VAL A 311 11.62 -9.98 35.45
C VAL A 311 12.43 -11.05 34.73
N GLY A 312 12.49 -11.05 33.41
CA GLY A 312 13.31 -11.97 32.61
C GLY A 312 14.81 -11.85 32.91
N LEU A 313 15.31 -10.63 33.07
CA LEU A 313 16.72 -10.35 33.41
C LEU A 313 17.04 -10.80 34.85
N TYR A 314 16.12 -10.63 35.79
CA TYR A 314 16.23 -11.19 37.15
C TYR A 314 16.28 -12.72 37.15
N PHE A 315 15.46 -13.39 36.32
CA PHE A 315 15.53 -14.84 36.14
C PHE A 315 16.88 -15.30 35.57
N LEU A 316 17.37 -14.65 34.51
CA LEU A 316 18.69 -14.93 33.93
C LEU A 316 19.80 -14.79 34.98
N PHE A 317 19.82 -13.69 35.74
CA PHE A 317 20.79 -13.47 36.81
C PHE A 317 20.72 -14.56 37.90
N SER A 318 19.50 -14.97 38.29
CA SER A 318 19.35 -16.05 39.27
C SER A 318 19.80 -17.42 38.75
N VAL A 319 19.64 -17.70 37.45
CA VAL A 319 20.14 -18.94 36.83
C VAL A 319 21.67 -18.93 36.81
N VAL A 320 22.30 -17.83 36.40
CA VAL A 320 23.76 -17.68 36.42
C VAL A 320 24.31 -17.85 37.85
N LYS A 321 23.70 -17.21 38.85
CA LYS A 321 24.12 -17.36 40.26
C LYS A 321 23.94 -18.80 40.80
N TYR A 322 22.90 -19.51 40.36
CA TYR A 322 22.70 -20.92 40.71
C TYR A 322 23.77 -21.83 40.05
N LEU A 323 24.11 -21.58 38.79
CA LEU A 323 25.15 -22.32 38.07
C LEU A 323 26.55 -22.06 38.66
N ASP A 324 26.89 -20.82 39.00
CA ASP A 324 28.14 -20.46 39.69
C ASP A 324 28.29 -21.20 41.02
N ARG A 325 27.24 -21.21 41.86
CA ARG A 325 27.28 -21.94 43.13
C ARG A 325 27.45 -23.44 42.93
N LYS A 326 26.75 -24.03 41.96
CA LYS A 326 26.85 -25.45 41.64
C LYS A 326 28.21 -25.83 41.05
N SER A 327 28.83 -24.94 40.28
CA SER A 327 30.20 -25.12 39.78
C SER A 327 31.21 -25.15 40.93
N LYS A 328 31.10 -24.23 41.88
CA LYS A 328 31.93 -24.20 43.09
C LYS A 328 31.77 -25.45 43.95
N GLU A 329 30.53 -25.89 44.17
CA GLU A 329 30.21 -27.15 44.87
C GLU A 329 30.89 -28.37 44.20
N MET A 330 30.98 -28.41 42.87
CA MET A 330 31.67 -29.48 42.12
C MET A 330 33.21 -29.36 42.14
N LEU A 331 33.76 -28.15 42.21
CA LEU A 331 35.21 -27.92 42.31
C LEU A 331 35.76 -28.23 43.71
N THR A 332 34.93 -28.23 44.75
CA THR A 332 35.31 -28.58 46.14
C THR A 332 35.14 -30.06 46.50
N VAL A 333 34.74 -30.91 45.55
CA VAL A 333 34.45 -32.35 45.77
C VAL A 333 35.49 -33.27 45.07
N ASN A 334 36.55 -32.67 44.50
CA ASN A 334 37.76 -33.35 44.00
C ASN A 334 38.95 -33.10 44.93
#